data_AF-A0A1Z5JB65-F1
#
_entry.id   AF-A0A1Z5JB65-F1
#
_cell.length_a   1.000
_cell.length_b   1.000
_cell.length_c   1.000
_cell.angle_alpha   90.00
_cell.angle_beta   90.00
_cell.angle_gamma   90.00
#
_symmetry.space_group_name_H-M   'P 1'
#
loop_
_entity.id
_entity.type
_entity.pdbx_description
1 polymer ?
#
loop_
_entity_poly.entity_id
_entity_poly.type
_entity_poly.pdbx_seq_one_letter_code
_entity_poly.pdbx_strand_id
1 'polypeptide(L)'
;MHPFLRYALPIVVTFYIISLYLETQTALLKCSHSSTTSSLRQKNAEEVTYHTPSYGNSSNRREPYNDYIPAVVEKYVLDHAAELNYNTPTTETGNSWWWNMPPNPSGCAIWNDPTSTPYYKELQQFLHELREYSQRIAAFPPVPDLRLQMQTTPQEQVCASLELHPDGLPALFPSQQLSYTKAGYVEPLLTPMRHPSFCFDHDTYKLNMNYMVHDFPTMCRQLKNHTRTIFVDMGASLDFHAGTESPAMYILDLYHQFGFVFDHIYAFEIEEKRPADVFAKVPPHLMASYHWNNVAVSPEPGHKFNPLDSILRHFTKDDLIVVKLDVDTPAVELPLADQIVTQYAHLIDHFYFEHHVHMDEISSDWRSSMQGTIQDSLRRFQRLRQRGIAAHFWP
;
A
#
# COMPACT_ATOMS: atom_id res chain seq x y z
N MET A 1 5.52 27.65 -78.32
CA MET A 1 4.36 28.55 -78.23
C MET A 1 3.96 28.70 -76.76
N HIS A 2 3.90 29.93 -76.25
CA HIS A 2 3.15 30.36 -75.05
C HIS A 2 1.76 30.90 -75.49
N PRO A 3 0.87 31.43 -74.61
CA PRO A 3 0.82 31.51 -73.12
C PRO A 3 -0.39 30.70 -72.57
N PHE A 4 -1.04 30.86 -71.39
CA PHE A 4 -0.94 31.55 -70.08
C PHE A 4 -1.38 30.50 -69.00
N LEU A 5 -1.07 30.48 -67.69
CA LEU A 5 -0.52 31.42 -66.70
C LEU A 5 -1.52 32.43 -66.07
N ARG A 6 -2.23 32.01 -65.01
CA ARG A 6 -2.94 32.79 -63.94
C ARG A 6 -3.38 31.81 -62.84
N TYR A 7 -3.32 32.05 -61.53
CA TYR A 7 -2.85 33.20 -60.71
C TYR A 7 -1.95 32.72 -59.56
N ALA A 8 -1.30 33.64 -58.83
CA ALA A 8 -0.45 33.34 -57.69
C ALA A 8 -0.49 34.44 -56.61
N LEU A 9 -0.42 34.04 -55.32
CA LEU A 9 0.31 34.69 -54.21
C LEU A 9 -0.08 36.16 -53.82
N PRO A 10 0.50 36.79 -52.75
CA PRO A 10 0.79 36.32 -51.38
C PRO A 10 0.45 37.39 -50.28
N ILE A 11 1.00 37.23 -49.06
CA ILE A 11 1.21 38.28 -48.01
C ILE A 11 -0.10 38.71 -47.29
N VAL A 12 -0.18 38.85 -45.95
CA VAL A 12 0.57 39.73 -45.02
C VAL A 12 1.12 39.03 -43.79
N VAL A 13 2.28 39.51 -43.30
CA VAL A 13 2.83 39.23 -41.96
C VAL A 13 2.90 40.54 -41.15
N THR A 14 2.26 40.53 -39.98
CA THR A 14 2.50 41.45 -38.85
C THR A 14 2.13 40.65 -37.59
N PHE A 15 2.96 40.46 -36.56
CA PHE A 15 3.69 41.43 -35.71
C PHE A 15 2.79 42.45 -35.01
N TYR A 16 3.06 42.64 -33.70
CA TYR A 16 2.09 43.00 -32.66
C TYR A 16 1.00 41.91 -32.49
N ILE A 17 0.78 41.29 -31.32
CA ILE A 17 1.17 41.67 -29.95
C ILE A 17 1.96 40.54 -29.27
N ILE A 18 3.26 40.79 -29.04
CA ILE A 18 3.95 40.34 -27.81
C ILE A 18 3.86 41.53 -26.84
N SER A 19 3.75 41.26 -25.53
CA SER A 19 3.79 42.22 -24.38
C SER A 19 2.50 42.29 -23.53
N LEU A 20 2.09 41.19 -22.87
CA LEU A 20 1.17 41.28 -21.70
C LEU A 20 1.03 40.02 -20.80
N TYR A 21 1.79 38.93 -20.97
CA TYR A 21 1.56 37.69 -20.19
C TYR A 21 2.80 36.98 -19.61
N LEU A 22 3.96 37.64 -19.64
CA LEU A 22 5.14 37.25 -18.89
C LEU A 22 5.75 38.51 -18.25
N GLU A 23 6.39 38.34 -17.09
CA GLU A 23 7.14 39.34 -16.33
C GLU A 23 6.36 40.52 -15.70
N THR A 24 5.55 40.24 -14.67
CA THR A 24 5.58 40.94 -13.35
C THR A 24 4.72 40.17 -12.34
N GLN A 25 5.25 39.32 -11.46
CA GLN A 25 6.08 39.57 -10.25
C GLN A 25 5.39 40.31 -9.08
N THR A 26 5.82 39.92 -7.88
CA THR A 26 5.66 40.64 -6.58
C THR A 26 4.24 40.95 -6.08
N ALA A 27 3.62 39.96 -5.41
CA ALA A 27 2.60 40.19 -4.38
C ALA A 27 2.74 39.19 -3.21
N LEU A 28 3.94 39.11 -2.61
CA LEU A 28 4.21 38.32 -1.40
C LEU A 28 3.49 38.92 -0.18
N LEU A 29 2.21 38.59 -0.01
CA LEU A 29 1.43 38.97 1.16
C LEU A 29 1.65 37.99 2.31
N LYS A 30 2.09 38.53 3.45
CA LYS A 30 2.46 37.78 4.66
C LYS A 30 1.22 37.20 5.35
N CYS A 31 1.11 35.87 5.40
CA CYS A 31 0.18 35.20 6.31
C CYS A 31 0.89 34.85 7.63
N SER A 32 0.95 35.83 8.55
CA SER A 32 1.40 35.57 9.94
C SER A 32 0.23 35.12 10.80
N HIS A 33 0.02 33.82 10.97
CA HIS A 33 -0.97 33.29 11.91
C HIS A 33 -0.42 33.30 13.33
N SER A 34 -0.91 34.24 14.15
CA SER A 34 -0.73 34.25 15.59
C SER A 34 -1.73 33.30 16.25
N SER A 35 -1.29 32.10 16.63
CA SER A 35 -2.11 31.08 17.29
C SER A 35 -2.38 31.42 18.76
N THR A 36 -3.42 32.20 19.03
CA THR A 36 -3.82 32.57 20.40
C THR A 36 -4.51 31.39 21.10
N THR A 37 -3.86 30.76 22.08
CA THR A 37 -4.38 29.59 22.80
C THR A 37 -5.52 29.94 23.76
N SER A 38 -6.74 29.49 23.47
CA SER A 38 -7.90 29.59 24.36
C SER A 38 -8.04 28.36 25.25
N SER A 39 -7.59 28.47 26.51
CA SER A 39 -7.75 27.42 27.53
C SER A 39 -9.22 27.23 27.94
N LEU A 40 -9.93 26.29 27.31
CA LEU A 40 -11.22 25.78 27.80
C LEU A 40 -11.02 24.51 28.65
N ARG A 41 -11.57 24.55 29.86
CA ARG A 41 -11.28 23.59 30.94
C ARG A 41 -12.36 22.52 31.05
N GLN A 42 -12.34 21.52 30.18
CA GLN A 42 -13.12 20.29 30.37
C GLN A 42 -12.59 19.49 31.58
N LYS A 43 -13.48 18.69 32.18
CA LYS A 43 -13.20 17.83 33.34
C LYS A 43 -13.59 16.40 33.03
N ASN A 44 -12.83 15.46 33.56
CA ASN A 44 -13.19 14.05 33.75
C ASN A 44 -13.59 13.31 32.45
N ALA A 45 -12.62 13.15 31.54
CA ALA A 45 -12.45 11.88 30.84
C ALA A 45 -11.39 11.05 31.61
N GLU A 46 -11.40 9.73 31.48
CA GLU A 46 -10.27 8.91 31.95
C GLU A 46 -9.07 9.16 31.03
N GLU A 47 -7.93 9.49 31.63
CA GLU A 47 -6.72 9.83 30.89
C GLU A 47 -6.06 8.55 30.37
N VAL A 48 -6.52 8.08 29.21
CA VAL A 48 -5.81 7.07 28.43
C VAL A 48 -4.47 7.67 28.03
N THR A 49 -3.41 7.28 28.73
CA THR A 49 -2.05 7.75 28.50
C THR A 49 -1.50 7.13 27.22
N TYR A 50 -1.89 7.68 26.07
CA TYR A 50 -1.33 7.31 24.78
C TYR A 50 0.18 7.56 24.79
N HIS A 51 0.95 6.55 24.41
CA HIS A 51 2.37 6.72 24.15
C HIS A 51 2.56 7.49 22.84
N THR A 52 2.46 8.81 22.89
CA THR A 52 3.00 9.67 21.82
C THR A 52 4.51 9.35 21.72
N PRO A 53 5.01 8.78 20.63
CA PRO A 53 6.44 8.54 20.49
C PRO A 53 7.11 9.91 20.48
N SER A 54 8.00 10.17 21.42
CA SER A 54 8.67 11.47 21.47
C SER A 54 9.66 11.54 20.30
N TYR A 55 9.27 12.22 19.21
CA TYR A 55 10.16 12.67 18.14
C TYR A 55 11.06 13.82 18.64
N GLY A 56 11.70 13.59 19.80
CA GLY A 56 12.53 14.53 20.53
C GLY A 56 13.89 14.69 19.87
N ASN A 57 13.96 15.61 18.91
CA ASN A 57 15.14 16.34 18.44
C ASN A 57 16.52 15.67 18.65
N SER A 58 16.90 14.80 17.71
CA SER A 58 18.27 14.33 17.41
C SER A 58 18.97 13.35 18.37
N SER A 59 19.82 12.50 17.76
CA SER A 59 20.87 11.66 18.37
C SER A 59 20.50 10.50 19.30
N ASN A 60 19.31 10.46 19.91
CA ASN A 60 18.88 9.27 20.65
C ASN A 60 18.70 8.08 19.70
N ARG A 61 19.42 6.98 19.99
CA ARG A 61 19.15 5.67 19.38
C ARG A 61 17.67 5.34 19.66
N ARG A 62 16.88 5.03 18.62
CA ARG A 62 15.56 4.41 18.83
C ARG A 62 15.76 3.16 19.68
N GLU A 63 14.90 2.96 20.67
CA GLU A 63 14.74 1.68 21.35
C GLU A 63 14.59 0.57 20.28
N PRO A 64 15.09 -0.66 20.53
CA PRO A 64 14.82 -1.77 19.61
C PRO A 64 13.31 -1.92 19.39
N TYR A 65 12.91 -2.30 18.19
CA TYR A 65 11.52 -2.68 17.92
C TYR A 65 11.15 -3.85 18.84
N ASN A 66 10.35 -3.54 19.87
CA ASN A 66 10.00 -4.50 20.92
C ASN A 66 8.80 -5.36 20.50
N ASP A 67 7.72 -4.73 20.04
CA ASP A 67 6.46 -5.39 19.69
C ASP A 67 5.67 -4.62 18.62
N TYR A 68 4.72 -5.33 18.00
CA TYR A 68 3.73 -4.75 17.09
C TYR A 68 2.67 -3.94 17.85
N ILE A 69 2.38 -2.72 17.37
CA ILE A 69 1.39 -1.82 17.97
C ILE A 69 0.22 -1.64 16.99
N PRO A 70 -0.96 -2.24 17.25
CA PRO A 70 -2.15 -1.97 16.47
C PRO A 70 -2.75 -0.59 16.78
N ALA A 71 -3.32 0.04 15.77
CA ALA A 71 -4.22 1.19 15.91
C ALA A 71 -5.37 0.88 16.87
N VAL A 72 -5.92 1.92 17.52
CA VAL A 72 -6.98 1.74 18.53
C VAL A 72 -8.21 1.07 17.93
N VAL A 73 -8.64 1.50 16.73
CA VAL A 73 -9.77 0.88 16.03
C VAL A 73 -9.46 -0.50 15.46
N GLU A 74 -8.23 -0.77 14.99
CA GLU A 74 -7.81 -2.12 14.58
C GLU A 74 -7.91 -3.09 15.76
N LYS A 75 -7.40 -2.70 16.94
CA LYS A 75 -7.53 -3.51 18.15
C LYS A 75 -9.00 -3.74 18.53
N TYR A 76 -9.84 -2.72 18.48
CA TYR A 76 -11.27 -2.86 18.74
C TYR A 76 -11.92 -3.89 17.80
N VAL A 77 -11.69 -3.77 16.49
CA VAL A 77 -12.26 -4.68 15.47
C VAL A 77 -11.75 -6.12 15.63
N LEU A 78 -10.48 -6.32 15.99
CA LEU A 78 -9.91 -7.64 16.28
C LEU A 78 -10.53 -8.28 17.53
N ASP A 79 -10.69 -7.51 18.62
CA ASP A 79 -11.23 -7.99 19.90
C ASP A 79 -12.74 -8.28 19.80
N HIS A 80 -13.51 -7.43 19.11
CA HIS A 80 -14.98 -7.49 19.02
C HIS A 80 -15.49 -8.12 17.71
N ALA A 81 -14.62 -8.79 16.92
CA ALA A 81 -15.00 -9.30 15.60
C ALA A 81 -16.21 -10.28 15.62
N ALA A 82 -16.48 -10.94 16.75
CA ALA A 82 -17.69 -11.78 16.89
C ALA A 82 -18.98 -10.95 17.05
N GLU A 83 -18.92 -9.81 17.72
CA GLU A 83 -20.04 -8.86 17.87
C GLU A 83 -20.31 -8.12 16.54
N LEU A 84 -19.25 -7.90 15.75
CA LEU A 84 -19.32 -7.41 14.36
C LEU A 84 -19.76 -8.48 13.35
N ASN A 85 -20.10 -9.71 13.78
CA ASN A 85 -20.48 -10.85 12.91
C ASN A 85 -19.37 -11.32 11.94
N TYR A 86 -18.12 -10.89 12.13
CA TYR A 86 -16.97 -11.19 11.26
C TYR A 86 -16.43 -12.62 11.42
N ASN A 87 -16.92 -13.38 12.40
CA ASN A 87 -16.56 -14.78 12.65
C ASN A 87 -17.56 -15.80 12.07
N THR A 88 -18.60 -15.36 11.35
CA THR A 88 -19.66 -16.24 10.84
C THR A 88 -19.28 -16.85 9.50
N PRO A 89 -19.09 -18.17 9.40
CA PRO A 89 -18.88 -18.84 8.11
C PRO A 89 -20.22 -18.94 7.36
N THR A 90 -20.27 -18.49 6.10
CA THR A 90 -21.47 -18.68 5.26
C THR A 90 -21.54 -20.05 4.57
N THR A 91 -20.50 -20.87 4.75
CA THR A 91 -20.27 -22.13 4.04
C THR A 91 -20.18 -23.36 4.94
N GLU A 92 -21.00 -23.46 6.00
CA GLU A 92 -21.18 -24.72 6.75
C GLU A 92 -21.90 -25.80 5.92
N THR A 93 -21.11 -26.45 5.06
CA THR A 93 -21.04 -27.91 4.89
C THR A 93 -22.30 -28.72 5.20
N GLY A 94 -23.28 -28.75 4.28
CA GLY A 94 -24.25 -29.84 4.22
C GLY A 94 -25.64 -29.49 3.70
N ASN A 95 -25.89 -29.77 2.42
CA ASN A 95 -27.22 -29.85 1.78
C ASN A 95 -28.14 -28.62 1.91
N SER A 96 -27.70 -27.50 2.48
CA SER A 96 -28.45 -26.25 2.47
C SER A 96 -28.51 -25.72 1.04
N TRP A 97 -29.72 -25.60 0.52
CA TRP A 97 -29.94 -25.04 -0.81
C TRP A 97 -29.58 -23.55 -0.83
N TRP A 98 -29.20 -23.02 -2.00
CA TRP A 98 -28.64 -21.67 -2.14
C TRP A 98 -29.54 -20.52 -1.65
N TRP A 99 -30.85 -20.76 -1.50
CA TRP A 99 -31.80 -19.79 -0.93
C TRP A 99 -31.86 -19.80 0.61
N ASN A 100 -31.15 -20.72 1.27
CA ASN A 100 -31.08 -20.88 2.74
C ASN A 100 -29.67 -20.61 3.31
N MET A 101 -28.71 -20.15 2.51
CA MET A 101 -27.42 -19.70 3.04
C MET A 101 -27.59 -18.35 3.75
N PRO A 102 -26.93 -18.13 4.92
CA PRO A 102 -26.89 -16.80 5.53
C PRO A 102 -26.17 -15.81 4.61
N PRO A 103 -26.55 -14.52 4.62
CA PRO A 103 -25.81 -13.50 3.89
C PRO A 103 -24.37 -13.41 4.40
N ASN A 104 -23.45 -12.98 3.54
CA ASN A 104 -22.08 -12.70 3.96
C ASN A 104 -22.07 -11.53 4.96
N PRO A 105 -21.12 -11.51 5.93
CA PRO A 105 -20.98 -10.38 6.82
C PRO A 105 -20.56 -9.12 6.04
N SER A 106 -21.22 -8.00 6.33
CA SER A 106 -20.87 -6.69 5.78
C SER A 106 -19.62 -6.14 6.46
N GLY A 107 -18.53 -5.99 5.70
CA GLY A 107 -17.33 -5.32 6.17
C GLY A 107 -17.53 -3.82 6.38
N CYS A 108 -18.45 -3.18 5.66
CA CYS A 108 -18.60 -1.73 5.62
C CYS A 108 -19.41 -1.11 6.78
N ALA A 109 -20.00 -1.93 7.66
CA ALA A 109 -20.75 -1.43 8.83
C ALA A 109 -19.97 -0.39 9.64
N ILE A 110 -18.68 -0.63 9.93
CA ILE A 110 -17.83 0.28 10.73
C ILE A 110 -17.58 1.66 10.08
N TRP A 111 -17.76 1.79 8.77
CA TRP A 111 -17.60 3.04 8.03
C TRP A 111 -18.92 3.76 7.78
N ASN A 112 -20.04 3.03 7.77
CA ASN A 112 -21.34 3.53 7.32
C ASN A 112 -22.37 3.71 8.45
N ASP A 113 -22.20 3.02 9.59
CA ASP A 113 -23.10 3.07 10.74
C ASP A 113 -22.39 3.63 12.00
N PRO A 114 -22.78 4.83 12.50
CA PRO A 114 -22.19 5.44 13.70
C PRO A 114 -22.51 4.73 15.02
N THR A 115 -23.29 3.65 15.00
CA THR A 115 -23.60 2.80 16.17
C THR A 115 -22.79 1.50 16.20
N SER A 116 -22.13 1.12 15.10
CA SER A 116 -21.39 -0.14 14.96
C SER A 116 -20.02 -0.16 15.66
N THR A 117 -19.44 1.01 15.93
CA THR A 117 -18.14 1.16 16.59
C THR A 117 -18.07 2.49 17.35
N PRO A 118 -17.50 2.53 18.57
CA PRO A 118 -17.29 3.79 19.29
C PRO A 118 -16.28 4.71 18.60
N TYR A 119 -15.47 4.19 17.67
CA TYR A 119 -14.41 4.90 16.94
C TYR A 119 -14.87 5.47 15.58
N TYR A 120 -16.18 5.57 15.35
CA TYR A 120 -16.71 6.00 14.05
C TYR A 120 -16.19 7.39 13.62
N LYS A 121 -16.04 8.34 14.55
CA LYS A 121 -15.56 9.70 14.21
C LYS A 121 -14.10 9.70 13.78
N GLU A 122 -13.30 8.90 14.45
CA GLU A 122 -11.89 8.67 14.21
C GLU A 122 -11.70 8.00 12.85
N LEU A 123 -12.59 7.08 12.46
CA LEU A 123 -12.64 6.49 11.11
C LEU A 123 -13.03 7.52 10.03
N GLN A 124 -14.05 8.37 10.26
CA GLN A 124 -14.41 9.44 9.31
C GLN A 124 -13.28 10.49 9.15
N GLN A 125 -12.53 10.75 10.22
CA GLN A 125 -11.34 11.61 10.18
C GLN A 125 -10.18 10.92 9.45
N PHE A 126 -9.92 9.64 9.69
CA PHE A 126 -8.92 8.85 8.96
C PHE A 126 -9.21 8.77 7.44
N LEU A 127 -10.49 8.70 7.04
CA LEU A 127 -10.93 8.83 5.64
C LEU A 127 -10.55 10.17 4.99
N HIS A 128 -10.43 11.25 5.77
CA HIS A 128 -9.95 12.54 5.28
C HIS A 128 -8.42 12.56 5.19
N GLU A 129 -7.74 11.99 6.19
CA GLU A 129 -6.27 11.91 6.27
C GLU A 129 -5.67 11.05 5.16
N LEU A 130 -6.29 9.91 4.82
CA LEU A 130 -5.90 9.09 3.66
C LEU A 130 -5.97 9.87 2.33
N ARG A 131 -6.94 10.78 2.16
CA ARG A 131 -7.04 11.64 0.97
C ARG A 131 -5.92 12.68 0.94
N GLU A 132 -5.52 13.22 2.08
CA GLU A 132 -4.37 14.13 2.16
C GLU A 132 -3.05 13.38 1.93
N TYR A 133 -2.86 12.21 2.55
CA TYR A 133 -1.69 11.35 2.38
C TYR A 133 -1.50 10.96 0.90
N SER A 134 -2.54 10.47 0.24
CA SER A 134 -2.48 10.08 -1.18
C SER A 134 -2.25 11.27 -2.12
N GLN A 135 -2.78 12.46 -1.80
CA GLN A 135 -2.43 13.70 -2.52
C GLN A 135 -0.97 14.10 -2.32
N ARG A 136 -0.41 13.93 -1.10
CA ARG A 136 1.00 14.18 -0.81
C ARG A 136 1.92 13.19 -1.52
N ILE A 137 1.57 11.89 -1.55
CA ILE A 137 2.26 10.87 -2.35
C ILE A 137 2.24 11.23 -3.84
N ALA A 138 1.07 11.52 -4.41
CA ALA A 138 0.94 11.86 -5.84
C ALA A 138 1.64 13.17 -6.24
N ALA A 139 1.83 14.09 -5.29
CA ALA A 139 2.58 15.34 -5.49
C ALA A 139 4.08 15.23 -5.15
N PHE A 140 4.55 14.09 -4.65
CA PHE A 140 5.93 13.92 -4.19
C PHE A 140 6.91 13.82 -5.38
N PRO A 141 8.00 14.61 -5.42
CA PRO A 141 8.94 14.58 -6.54
C PRO A 141 9.71 13.25 -6.58
N PRO A 142 9.91 12.63 -7.76
CA PRO A 142 10.72 11.42 -7.88
C PRO A 142 12.15 11.59 -7.34
N VAL A 143 12.58 10.65 -6.51
CA VAL A 143 13.87 10.67 -5.80
C VAL A 143 14.88 9.74 -6.49
N PRO A 144 16.14 10.15 -6.74
CA PRO A 144 17.19 9.26 -7.25
C PRO A 144 17.51 8.11 -6.29
N ASP A 145 18.08 6.99 -6.79
CA ASP A 145 18.42 5.80 -5.98
C ASP A 145 19.06 6.18 -4.63
N LEU A 146 18.37 5.85 -3.54
CA LEU A 146 18.75 6.24 -2.18
C LEU A 146 20.15 5.73 -1.82
N ARG A 147 20.53 4.55 -2.30
CA ARG A 147 21.82 3.90 -2.02
C ARG A 147 22.96 4.59 -2.77
N LEU A 148 22.68 5.25 -3.90
CA LEU A 148 23.64 6.15 -4.55
C LEU A 148 23.80 7.45 -3.77
N GLN A 149 22.69 8.04 -3.30
CA GLN A 149 22.72 9.26 -2.48
C GLN A 149 23.47 9.05 -1.14
N MET A 150 23.30 7.89 -0.49
CA MET A 150 23.99 7.52 0.75
C MET A 150 25.53 7.37 0.61
N GLN A 151 26.08 7.36 -0.61
CA GLN A 151 27.54 7.33 -0.81
C GLN A 151 28.19 8.70 -0.60
N THR A 152 27.42 9.80 -0.71
CA THR A 152 27.92 11.17 -0.61
C THR A 152 27.21 12.00 0.46
N THR A 153 25.95 11.66 0.79
CA THR A 153 25.12 12.34 1.78
C THR A 153 24.87 11.43 2.98
N PRO A 154 24.96 11.91 4.24
CA PRO A 154 24.64 11.11 5.42
C PRO A 154 23.23 10.51 5.36
N GLN A 155 23.09 9.21 5.66
CA GLN A 155 21.82 8.46 5.54
C GLN A 155 20.63 9.16 6.21
N GLU A 156 20.78 9.70 7.42
CA GLU A 156 19.66 10.40 8.09
C GLU A 156 19.17 11.63 7.32
N GLN A 157 20.04 12.34 6.58
CA GLN A 157 19.62 13.45 5.72
C GLN A 157 18.90 12.97 4.46
N VAL A 158 19.35 11.85 3.88
CA VAL A 158 18.67 11.20 2.75
C VAL A 158 17.26 10.75 3.18
N CYS A 159 17.14 10.06 4.31
CA CYS A 159 15.86 9.55 4.79
C CYS A 159 14.92 10.64 5.32
N ALA A 160 15.45 11.72 5.92
CA ALA A 160 14.65 12.88 6.31
C ALA A 160 14.07 13.64 5.10
N SER A 161 14.67 13.54 3.90
CA SER A 161 14.10 14.12 2.69
C SER A 161 12.90 13.35 2.13
N LEU A 162 12.59 12.16 2.66
CA LEU A 162 11.42 11.34 2.29
C LEU A 162 10.17 11.63 3.16
N GLU A 163 10.31 12.46 4.21
CA GLU A 163 9.24 12.74 5.16
C GLU A 163 8.15 13.61 4.51
N LEU A 164 6.93 13.09 4.36
CA LEU A 164 5.77 13.80 3.76
C LEU A 164 5.26 14.99 4.59
N HIS A 165 5.77 15.13 5.82
CA HIS A 165 5.47 16.18 6.77
C HIS A 165 6.69 16.42 7.67
N PRO A 166 7.01 17.66 8.08
CA PRO A 166 8.18 17.94 8.93
C PRO A 166 8.24 17.13 10.24
N ASP A 167 7.09 16.85 10.82
CA ASP A 167 6.93 16.06 12.06
C ASP A 167 6.61 14.57 11.80
N GLY A 168 6.83 14.08 10.57
CA GLY A 168 6.61 12.69 10.16
C GLY A 168 5.14 12.28 9.98
N LEU A 169 4.92 11.01 9.63
CA LEU A 169 3.58 10.46 9.35
C LEU A 169 2.53 10.67 10.46
N PRO A 170 2.83 10.55 11.77
CA PRO A 170 1.81 10.76 12.83
C PRO A 170 1.13 12.14 12.79
N ALA A 171 1.81 13.16 12.27
CA ALA A 171 1.24 14.51 12.13
C ALA A 171 0.33 14.66 10.90
N LEU A 172 0.39 13.76 9.91
CA LEU A 172 -0.61 13.63 8.84
C LEU A 172 -1.84 12.83 9.26
N PHE A 173 -1.72 12.04 10.33
CA PHE A 173 -2.78 11.17 10.84
C PHE A 173 -3.14 11.49 12.31
N PRO A 174 -3.60 12.73 12.63
CA PRO A 174 -3.97 13.12 13.99
C PRO A 174 -5.14 12.31 14.59
N SER A 175 -5.90 11.56 13.77
CA SER A 175 -6.82 10.50 14.24
C SER A 175 -6.14 9.40 15.06
N GLN A 176 -4.82 9.22 14.92
CA GLN A 176 -4.01 8.16 15.53
C GLN A 176 -4.47 6.74 15.16
N GLN A 177 -5.08 6.57 13.97
CA GLN A 177 -5.51 5.24 13.48
C GLN A 177 -4.48 4.51 12.61
N LEU A 178 -3.21 4.93 12.62
CA LEU A 178 -2.10 4.14 12.05
C LEU A 178 -1.64 3.04 13.01
N SER A 179 -1.32 1.88 12.45
CA SER A 179 -0.61 0.78 13.12
C SER A 179 0.91 0.95 12.95
N TYR A 180 1.72 0.32 13.81
CA TYR A 180 3.19 0.42 13.76
C TYR A 180 3.89 -0.96 13.86
N THR A 181 4.80 -1.21 12.92
CA THR A 181 5.52 -2.48 12.69
C THR A 181 7.04 -2.26 12.67
N LYS A 182 7.84 -3.31 12.45
CA LYS A 182 9.31 -3.18 12.25
C LYS A 182 9.63 -2.30 11.04
N ALA A 183 8.85 -2.39 9.97
CA ALA A 183 9.05 -1.58 8.76
C ALA A 183 8.69 -0.10 8.95
N GLY A 184 7.88 0.22 9.97
CA GLY A 184 7.41 1.57 10.31
C GLY A 184 5.89 1.62 10.45
N TYR A 185 5.31 2.81 10.23
CA TYR A 185 3.85 2.99 10.21
C TYR A 185 3.19 2.31 9.00
N VAL A 186 1.95 1.84 9.22
CA VAL A 186 1.13 1.13 8.24
C VAL A 186 -0.36 1.40 8.49
N GLU A 187 -1.21 1.26 7.46
CA GLU A 187 -2.67 1.43 7.59
C GLU A 187 -3.29 0.37 8.54
N PRO A 188 -4.39 0.65 9.25
CA PRO A 188 -4.99 -0.30 10.18
C PRO A 188 -5.63 -1.49 9.45
N LEU A 189 -5.56 -2.70 10.04
CA LEU A 189 -6.29 -3.87 9.52
C LEU A 189 -7.78 -3.70 9.75
N LEU A 190 -8.46 -3.20 8.72
CA LEU A 190 -9.89 -2.99 8.71
C LEU A 190 -10.52 -3.66 7.49
N THR A 191 -11.79 -4.05 7.66
CA THR A 191 -12.71 -4.23 6.55
C THR A 191 -12.86 -2.90 5.78
N PRO A 192 -13.25 -2.92 4.49
CA PRO A 192 -13.59 -4.09 3.66
C PRO A 192 -12.37 -4.69 2.94
N MET A 193 -11.17 -4.68 3.53
CA MET A 193 -9.93 -5.23 2.92
C MET A 193 -9.63 -4.62 1.53
N ARG A 194 -9.98 -3.33 1.40
CA ARG A 194 -9.89 -2.44 0.24
C ARG A 194 -9.72 -1.01 0.74
N HIS A 195 -9.56 -0.07 -0.19
CA HIS A 195 -9.65 1.35 0.12
C HIS A 195 -10.96 1.66 0.86
N PRO A 196 -10.95 2.25 2.07
CA PRO A 196 -12.17 2.47 2.87
C PRO A 196 -13.34 3.19 2.16
N SER A 197 -13.04 4.14 1.25
CA SER A 197 -14.05 4.75 0.36
C SER A 197 -14.90 3.76 -0.48
N PHE A 198 -14.47 2.50 -0.67
CA PHE A 198 -15.23 1.42 -1.32
C PHE A 198 -16.63 1.27 -0.72
N CYS A 199 -16.77 1.48 0.59
CA CYS A 199 -18.05 1.46 1.31
C CYS A 199 -19.08 2.53 0.89
N PHE A 200 -18.69 3.49 0.04
CA PHE A 200 -19.54 4.58 -0.44
C PHE A 200 -19.59 4.67 -1.98
N ASP A 201 -18.57 4.15 -2.67
CA ASP A 201 -18.43 4.12 -4.12
C ASP A 201 -17.59 2.88 -4.50
N HIS A 202 -18.27 1.80 -4.87
CA HIS A 202 -17.61 0.52 -5.17
C HIS A 202 -16.77 0.60 -6.46
N ASP A 203 -17.34 1.18 -7.53
CA ASP A 203 -16.73 1.19 -8.87
C ASP A 203 -15.41 1.98 -8.89
N THR A 204 -15.35 3.13 -8.22
CA THR A 204 -14.14 3.97 -8.19
C THR A 204 -13.03 3.40 -7.29
N TYR A 205 -13.39 2.68 -6.22
CA TYR A 205 -12.45 2.33 -5.15
C TYR A 205 -12.10 0.85 -5.03
N LYS A 206 -12.74 -0.05 -5.80
CA LYS A 206 -12.48 -1.50 -5.77
C LYS A 206 -11.00 -1.85 -5.88
N LEU A 207 -10.33 -1.40 -6.95
CA LEU A 207 -8.90 -1.69 -7.24
C LEU A 207 -7.96 -0.56 -6.75
N ASN A 208 -8.44 0.34 -5.89
CA ASN A 208 -7.71 1.55 -5.55
C ASN A 208 -6.73 1.30 -4.39
N MET A 209 -5.43 1.57 -4.59
CA MET A 209 -4.38 1.33 -3.58
C MET A 209 -4.02 2.55 -2.73
N ASN A 210 -4.62 3.72 -2.95
CA ASN A 210 -4.28 4.98 -2.29
C ASN A 210 -4.62 5.03 -0.77
N TYR A 211 -4.90 3.88 -0.16
CA TYR A 211 -5.11 3.69 1.28
C TYR A 211 -3.93 2.97 1.97
N MET A 212 -3.05 2.31 1.21
CA MET A 212 -1.87 1.62 1.75
C MET A 212 -0.85 2.67 2.23
N VAL A 213 -0.41 2.58 3.49
CA VAL A 213 0.53 3.53 4.08
C VAL A 213 1.91 2.92 4.20
N HIS A 214 2.88 3.57 3.55
CA HIS A 214 4.28 3.19 3.55
C HIS A 214 5.14 4.26 4.26
N ASP A 215 5.88 3.83 5.28
CA ASP A 215 6.84 4.66 6.01
C ASP A 215 8.22 4.61 5.34
N PHE A 216 8.29 5.14 4.11
CA PHE A 216 9.54 5.27 3.34
C PHE A 216 10.71 5.89 4.15
N PRO A 217 10.50 6.89 5.03
CA PRO A 217 11.56 7.38 5.91
C PRO A 217 12.07 6.34 6.93
N THR A 218 11.23 5.50 7.52
CA THR A 218 11.69 4.41 8.40
C THR A 218 12.30 3.25 7.61
N MET A 219 11.78 2.90 6.43
CA MET A 219 12.37 1.91 5.52
C MET A 219 13.79 2.34 5.08
N CYS A 220 13.95 3.60 4.67
CA CYS A 220 15.24 4.18 4.27
C CYS A 220 16.31 4.08 5.37
N ARG A 221 15.91 4.27 6.64
CA ARG A 221 16.80 4.15 7.82
C ARG A 221 17.22 2.70 8.13
N GLN A 222 16.61 1.70 7.49
CA GLN A 222 16.98 0.29 7.60
C GLN A 222 17.93 -0.17 6.47
N LEU A 223 18.00 0.57 5.37
CA LEU A 223 18.94 0.31 4.27
C LEU A 223 20.40 0.39 4.74
N LYS A 224 21.27 -0.32 4.03
CA LYS A 224 22.73 -0.31 4.16
C LYS A 224 23.35 -0.18 2.78
N ASN A 225 24.62 0.22 2.70
CA ASN A 225 25.35 0.37 1.43
C ASN A 225 25.50 -0.94 0.60
N HIS A 226 25.07 -2.09 1.13
CA HIS A 226 25.06 -3.40 0.48
C HIS A 226 23.68 -4.08 0.52
N THR A 227 22.63 -3.37 0.95
CA THR A 227 21.25 -3.86 0.93
C THR A 227 20.80 -4.07 -0.51
N ARG A 228 20.47 -5.31 -0.86
CA ARG A 228 19.75 -5.60 -2.10
C ARG A 228 18.27 -5.29 -1.92
N THR A 229 17.59 -4.98 -3.01
CA THR A 229 16.16 -4.67 -3.06
C THR A 229 15.43 -5.71 -3.91
N ILE A 230 14.52 -6.47 -3.30
CA ILE A 230 13.86 -7.62 -3.92
C ILE A 230 12.34 -7.43 -3.89
N PHE A 231 11.70 -7.58 -5.06
CA PHE A 231 10.26 -7.79 -5.18
C PHE A 231 10.00 -9.23 -5.64
N VAL A 232 9.07 -9.95 -5.01
CA VAL A 232 8.59 -11.26 -5.47
C VAL A 232 7.09 -11.14 -5.74
N ASP A 233 6.72 -11.26 -7.01
CA ASP A 233 5.35 -11.17 -7.49
C ASP A 233 4.83 -12.57 -7.83
N MET A 234 3.92 -13.08 -7.01
CA MET A 234 3.21 -14.33 -7.27
C MET A 234 1.83 -13.97 -7.84
N GLY A 235 1.63 -14.30 -9.12
CA GLY A 235 0.48 -13.91 -9.94
C GLY A 235 0.72 -12.58 -10.65
N ALA A 236 1.79 -12.52 -11.44
CA ALA A 236 2.32 -11.31 -12.05
C ALA A 236 1.59 -10.89 -13.33
N SER A 237 0.26 -10.93 -13.34
CA SER A 237 -0.52 -10.66 -14.56
C SER A 237 -0.37 -9.20 -15.01
N LEU A 238 0.14 -9.02 -16.22
CA LEU A 238 0.25 -7.74 -16.91
C LEU A 238 -0.95 -7.48 -17.83
N ASP A 239 -2.05 -8.24 -17.71
CA ASP A 239 -3.26 -8.15 -18.54
C ASP A 239 -4.47 -7.68 -17.71
N PHE A 240 -4.34 -6.51 -17.09
CA PHE A 240 -5.42 -5.89 -16.34
C PHE A 240 -6.52 -5.32 -17.25
N HIS A 241 -7.75 -5.34 -16.74
CA HIS A 241 -8.95 -5.04 -17.52
C HIS A 241 -8.94 -3.62 -18.10
N ALA A 242 -9.53 -3.46 -19.29
CA ALA A 242 -9.66 -2.19 -20.01
C ALA A 242 -8.34 -1.44 -20.32
N GLY A 243 -7.17 -2.05 -20.12
CA GLY A 243 -5.87 -1.42 -20.40
C GLY A 243 -5.39 -0.46 -19.30
N THR A 244 -5.87 -0.64 -18.07
CA THR A 244 -5.23 -0.01 -16.91
C THR A 244 -3.85 -0.63 -16.64
N GLU A 245 -3.01 0.09 -15.92
CA GLU A 245 -1.78 -0.44 -15.37
C GLU A 245 -2.05 -1.62 -14.42
N SER A 246 -1.12 -2.58 -14.33
CA SER A 246 -1.20 -3.67 -13.37
C SER A 246 -0.93 -3.12 -11.95
N PRO A 247 -1.72 -3.48 -10.92
CA PRO A 247 -1.50 -3.00 -9.56
C PRO A 247 -0.09 -3.26 -9.01
N ALA A 248 0.58 -4.33 -9.46
CA ALA A 248 1.97 -4.61 -9.12
C ALA A 248 2.95 -3.54 -9.67
N MET A 249 2.69 -3.01 -10.87
CA MET A 249 3.50 -1.94 -11.47
C MET A 249 3.33 -0.62 -10.71
N TYR A 250 2.11 -0.27 -10.27
CA TYR A 250 1.89 0.90 -9.39
C TYR A 250 2.72 0.82 -8.10
N ILE A 251 2.83 -0.35 -7.46
CA ILE A 251 3.68 -0.51 -6.26
C ILE A 251 5.17 -0.38 -6.61
N LEU A 252 5.62 -0.95 -7.72
CA LEU A 252 7.01 -0.83 -8.19
C LEU A 252 7.38 0.63 -8.52
N ASP A 253 6.51 1.34 -9.24
CA ASP A 253 6.69 2.76 -9.57
C ASP A 253 6.58 3.67 -8.34
N LEU A 254 5.72 3.35 -7.35
CA LEU A 254 5.66 4.05 -6.06
C LEU A 254 6.96 3.90 -5.26
N TYR A 255 7.53 2.71 -5.19
CA TYR A 255 8.83 2.50 -4.53
C TYR A 255 9.94 3.25 -5.28
N HIS A 256 9.94 3.19 -6.62
CA HIS A 256 10.87 3.92 -7.47
C HIS A 256 10.74 5.45 -7.33
N GLN A 257 9.53 5.99 -7.15
CA GLN A 257 9.26 7.40 -6.86
C GLN A 257 9.97 7.86 -5.58
N PHE A 258 10.03 7.01 -4.55
CA PHE A 258 10.76 7.26 -3.30
C PHE A 258 12.23 6.80 -3.35
N GLY A 259 12.77 6.48 -4.53
CA GLY A 259 14.17 6.13 -4.75
C GLY A 259 14.56 4.69 -4.39
N PHE A 260 13.59 3.83 -4.08
CA PHE A 260 13.82 2.40 -3.85
C PHE A 260 13.84 1.65 -5.20
N VAL A 261 14.96 1.73 -5.91
CA VAL A 261 15.20 0.94 -7.13
C VAL A 261 15.33 -0.54 -6.75
N PHE A 262 14.54 -1.42 -7.37
CA PHE A 262 14.63 -2.87 -7.18
C PHE A 262 15.74 -3.50 -8.03
N ASP A 263 16.67 -4.22 -7.40
CA ASP A 263 17.72 -5.00 -8.08
C ASP A 263 17.16 -6.27 -8.74
N HIS A 264 16.13 -6.87 -8.12
CA HIS A 264 15.46 -8.07 -8.61
C HIS A 264 13.94 -7.99 -8.42
N ILE A 265 13.19 -8.25 -9.49
CA ILE A 265 11.73 -8.38 -9.50
C ILE A 265 11.43 -9.77 -10.07
N TYR A 266 11.02 -10.71 -9.22
CA TYR A 266 10.75 -12.09 -9.62
C TYR A 266 9.25 -12.27 -9.84
N ALA A 267 8.83 -12.19 -11.10
CA ALA A 267 7.45 -12.33 -11.53
C ALA A 267 7.11 -13.78 -11.85
N PHE A 268 6.04 -14.33 -11.26
CA PHE A 268 5.53 -15.68 -11.52
C PHE A 268 4.11 -15.64 -12.09
N GLU A 269 3.89 -16.38 -13.17
CA GLU A 269 2.60 -16.46 -13.86
C GLU A 269 2.35 -17.89 -14.37
N ILE A 270 1.13 -18.38 -14.17
CA ILE A 270 0.65 -19.69 -14.61
C ILE A 270 0.10 -19.67 -16.04
N GLU A 271 -0.48 -18.55 -16.51
CA GLU A 271 -0.92 -18.39 -17.89
C GLU A 271 0.28 -18.27 -18.85
N GLU A 272 0.35 -19.08 -19.91
CA GLU A 272 1.49 -19.03 -20.85
C GLU A 272 1.48 -17.74 -21.70
N LYS A 273 2.46 -16.86 -21.47
CA LYS A 273 2.63 -15.57 -22.17
C LYS A 273 3.99 -15.53 -22.85
N ARG A 274 4.01 -15.15 -24.14
CA ARG A 274 5.27 -15.01 -24.89
C ARG A 274 6.10 -13.89 -24.26
N PRO A 275 7.39 -14.11 -23.91
CA PRO A 275 8.19 -13.09 -23.22
C PRO A 275 8.25 -11.74 -23.96
N ALA A 276 8.20 -11.73 -25.29
CA ALA A 276 8.14 -10.49 -26.07
C ALA A 276 6.89 -9.63 -25.78
N ASP A 277 5.74 -10.24 -25.49
CA ASP A 277 4.51 -9.50 -25.17
C ASP A 277 4.51 -9.01 -23.71
N VAL A 278 5.16 -9.75 -22.82
CA VAL A 278 5.39 -9.37 -21.41
C VAL A 278 6.34 -8.18 -21.33
N PHE A 279 7.55 -8.32 -21.89
CA PHE A 279 8.56 -7.25 -21.87
C PHE A 279 8.18 -6.03 -22.73
N ALA A 280 7.21 -6.13 -23.65
CA ALA A 280 6.63 -4.95 -24.30
C ALA A 280 5.82 -4.05 -23.35
N LYS A 281 5.40 -4.57 -22.18
CA LYS A 281 4.66 -3.84 -21.14
C LYS A 281 5.51 -3.41 -19.94
N VAL A 282 6.65 -4.06 -19.70
CA VAL A 282 7.54 -3.75 -18.56
C VAL A 282 8.13 -2.33 -18.72
N PRO A 283 7.96 -1.42 -17.74
CA PRO A 283 8.55 -0.09 -17.79
C PRO A 283 10.07 -0.13 -18.05
N PRO A 284 10.63 0.76 -18.89
CA PRO A 284 12.05 0.72 -19.27
C PRO A 284 13.04 0.78 -18.10
N HIS A 285 12.64 1.35 -16.96
CA HIS A 285 13.47 1.46 -15.76
C HIS A 285 13.51 0.16 -14.93
N LEU A 286 12.51 -0.73 -15.09
CA LEU A 286 12.44 -2.05 -14.44
C LEU A 286 13.02 -3.18 -15.32
N MET A 287 13.18 -2.91 -16.63
CA MET A 287 13.63 -3.88 -17.65
C MET A 287 14.87 -4.70 -17.28
N ALA A 288 15.82 -4.11 -16.54
CA ALA A 288 17.07 -4.77 -16.17
C ALA A 288 16.95 -5.69 -14.93
N SER A 289 15.95 -5.46 -14.08
CA SER A 289 15.72 -6.24 -12.85
C SER A 289 14.52 -7.19 -12.94
N TYR A 290 13.71 -7.12 -14.01
CA TYR A 290 12.50 -7.92 -14.17
C TYR A 290 12.78 -9.33 -14.71
N HIS A 291 12.50 -10.35 -13.90
CA HIS A 291 12.68 -11.77 -14.18
C HIS A 291 11.31 -12.44 -14.37
N TRP A 292 10.92 -12.75 -15.61
CA TRP A 292 9.67 -13.45 -15.92
C TRP A 292 9.81 -14.97 -15.76
N ASN A 293 9.00 -15.57 -14.88
CA ASN A 293 8.97 -17.00 -14.57
C ASN A 293 7.59 -17.56 -14.91
N ASN A 294 7.44 -18.08 -16.14
CA ASN A 294 6.16 -18.60 -16.60
C ASN A 294 5.91 -20.03 -16.07
N VAL A 295 5.75 -20.16 -14.75
CA VAL A 295 5.44 -21.40 -14.05
C VAL A 295 4.49 -21.13 -12.89
N ALA A 296 3.58 -22.07 -12.63
CA ALA A 296 2.79 -22.08 -11.41
C ALA A 296 3.69 -22.10 -10.17
N VAL A 297 3.39 -21.25 -9.19
CA VAL A 297 4.02 -21.32 -7.86
C VAL A 297 3.54 -22.56 -7.11
N SER A 298 4.42 -23.18 -6.33
CA SER A 298 4.08 -24.35 -5.51
C SER A 298 3.98 -23.97 -4.03
N PRO A 299 2.95 -24.44 -3.31
CA PRO A 299 2.86 -24.28 -1.86
C PRO A 299 3.78 -25.22 -1.08
N GLU A 300 4.41 -26.21 -1.72
CA GLU A 300 5.19 -27.24 -1.04
C GLU A 300 6.56 -26.69 -0.56
N PRO A 301 6.91 -26.79 0.74
CA PRO A 301 8.25 -26.46 1.22
C PRO A 301 9.33 -27.29 0.53
N GLY A 302 10.45 -26.65 0.18
CA GLY A 302 11.57 -27.22 -0.55
C GLY A 302 11.34 -27.45 -2.05
N HIS A 303 10.13 -27.20 -2.58
CA HIS A 303 9.86 -27.39 -4.01
C HIS A 303 10.54 -26.30 -4.85
N LYS A 304 11.11 -26.68 -6.01
CA LYS A 304 11.87 -25.76 -6.89
C LYS A 304 11.09 -24.53 -7.39
N PHE A 305 9.76 -24.60 -7.40
CA PHE A 305 8.84 -23.51 -7.79
C PHE A 305 8.07 -22.94 -6.60
N ASN A 306 8.46 -23.22 -5.35
CA ASN A 306 8.06 -22.42 -4.20
C ASN A 306 9.00 -21.20 -4.15
N PRO A 307 8.53 -19.96 -4.39
CA PRO A 307 9.41 -18.79 -4.48
C PRO A 307 10.08 -18.45 -3.14
N LEU A 308 9.44 -18.77 -2.02
CA LEU A 308 9.99 -18.51 -0.69
C LEU A 308 11.27 -19.34 -0.45
N ASP A 309 11.22 -20.62 -0.81
CA ASP A 309 12.39 -21.52 -0.74
C ASP A 309 13.41 -21.26 -1.85
N SER A 310 12.98 -21.09 -3.10
CA SER A 310 13.90 -21.04 -4.24
C SER A 310 14.65 -19.72 -4.35
N ILE A 311 14.04 -18.61 -3.90
CA ILE A 311 14.58 -17.25 -3.95
C ILE A 311 15.08 -16.80 -2.58
N LEU A 312 14.21 -16.71 -1.56
CA LEU A 312 14.51 -15.94 -0.34
C LEU A 312 15.69 -16.50 0.47
N ARG A 313 16.00 -17.79 0.35
CA ARG A 313 17.20 -18.40 0.95
C ARG A 313 18.54 -17.81 0.47
N HIS A 314 18.55 -17.05 -0.63
CA HIS A 314 19.74 -16.35 -1.16
C HIS A 314 19.84 -14.91 -0.67
N PHE A 315 18.91 -14.51 0.20
CA PHE A 315 18.79 -13.18 0.78
C PHE A 315 18.86 -13.24 2.31
N THR A 316 18.97 -12.07 2.93
CA THR A 316 19.27 -11.91 4.34
C THR A 316 18.40 -10.81 4.94
N LYS A 317 18.29 -10.76 6.27
CA LYS A 317 17.62 -9.68 7.01
C LYS A 317 18.23 -8.27 6.85
N ASP A 318 19.28 -8.15 6.05
CA ASP A 318 19.97 -6.90 5.70
C ASP A 318 19.62 -6.44 4.27
N ASP A 319 18.89 -7.27 3.52
CA ASP A 319 18.27 -6.96 2.22
C ASP A 319 16.82 -6.50 2.45
N LEU A 320 16.29 -5.59 1.62
CA LEU A 320 14.88 -5.16 1.67
C LEU A 320 14.05 -6.12 0.80
N ILE A 321 13.13 -6.86 1.42
CA ILE A 321 12.34 -7.87 0.71
C ILE A 321 10.84 -7.54 0.78
N VAL A 322 10.25 -7.44 -0.41
CA VAL A 322 8.84 -7.15 -0.65
C VAL A 322 8.22 -8.33 -1.39
N VAL A 323 7.04 -8.76 -0.96
CA VAL A 323 6.33 -9.92 -1.55
C VAL A 323 4.89 -9.54 -1.85
N LYS A 324 4.41 -9.87 -3.06
CA LYS A 324 2.99 -9.86 -3.44
C LYS A 324 2.52 -11.30 -3.68
N LEU A 325 1.34 -11.63 -3.14
CA LEU A 325 0.66 -12.90 -3.34
C LEU A 325 -0.80 -12.65 -3.71
N ASP A 326 -1.17 -12.96 -4.94
CA ASP A 326 -2.55 -13.18 -5.37
C ASP A 326 -2.46 -14.03 -6.64
N VAL A 327 -2.98 -15.26 -6.59
CA VAL A 327 -2.94 -16.28 -7.67
C VAL A 327 -4.29 -17.02 -7.79
N ASP A 328 -5.38 -16.39 -7.35
CA ASP A 328 -6.77 -16.90 -7.37
C ASP A 328 -6.96 -18.32 -6.79
N THR A 329 -6.05 -18.79 -5.92
CA THR A 329 -5.96 -20.21 -5.53
C THR A 329 -5.67 -20.38 -4.04
N PRO A 330 -6.69 -20.38 -3.16
CA PRO A 330 -6.50 -20.48 -1.71
C PRO A 330 -5.71 -21.71 -1.24
N ALA A 331 -5.82 -22.83 -1.95
CA ALA A 331 -5.06 -24.06 -1.69
C ALA A 331 -3.54 -23.92 -1.92
N VAL A 332 -3.12 -22.87 -2.62
CA VAL A 332 -1.71 -22.49 -2.85
C VAL A 332 -1.33 -21.31 -1.96
N GLU A 333 -2.21 -20.32 -1.84
CA GLU A 333 -1.94 -19.06 -1.13
C GLU A 333 -1.89 -19.21 0.38
N LEU A 334 -2.85 -19.91 0.99
CA LEU A 334 -2.93 -20.03 2.45
C LEU A 334 -1.68 -20.75 3.01
N PRO A 335 -1.18 -21.85 2.42
CA PRO A 335 0.10 -22.45 2.81
C PRO A 335 1.31 -21.53 2.60
N LEU A 336 1.35 -20.69 1.55
CA LEU A 336 2.45 -19.74 1.33
C LEU A 336 2.42 -18.62 2.38
N ALA A 337 1.24 -18.07 2.69
CA ALA A 337 1.08 -17.06 3.73
C ALA A 337 1.42 -17.60 5.14
N ASP A 338 1.02 -18.83 5.48
CA ASP A 338 1.44 -19.44 6.75
C ASP A 338 2.94 -19.83 6.77
N GLN A 339 3.56 -20.15 5.61
CA GLN A 339 5.02 -20.27 5.49
C GLN A 339 5.73 -18.95 5.76
N ILE A 340 5.21 -17.83 5.25
CA ILE A 340 5.75 -16.49 5.55
C ILE A 340 5.73 -16.24 7.05
N VAL A 341 4.58 -16.39 7.73
CA VAL A 341 4.45 -16.20 9.20
C VAL A 341 5.41 -17.09 10.01
N THR A 342 5.59 -18.35 9.59
CA THR A 342 6.30 -19.36 10.39
C THR A 342 7.80 -19.44 10.14
N GLN A 343 8.25 -19.14 8.91
CA GLN A 343 9.63 -19.38 8.47
C GLN A 343 10.29 -18.10 7.93
N TYR A 344 9.65 -17.36 7.03
CA TYR A 344 10.30 -16.27 6.27
C TYR A 344 10.09 -14.85 6.82
N ALA A 345 9.26 -14.66 7.84
CA ALA A 345 8.95 -13.34 8.43
C ALA A 345 10.15 -12.59 9.04
N HIS A 346 11.31 -13.24 9.18
CA HIS A 346 12.56 -12.61 9.60
C HIS A 346 13.38 -12.02 8.43
N LEU A 347 12.92 -12.23 7.20
CA LEU A 347 13.53 -11.74 5.94
C LEU A 347 12.62 -10.76 5.19
N ILE A 348 11.30 -10.92 5.30
CA ILE A 348 10.30 -10.11 4.56
C ILE A 348 9.93 -8.87 5.37
N ASP A 349 9.97 -7.70 4.74
CA ASP A 349 9.60 -6.42 5.35
C ASP A 349 8.17 -6.00 5.00
N HIS A 350 7.77 -6.17 3.73
CA HIS A 350 6.42 -5.85 3.24
C HIS A 350 5.76 -7.05 2.56
N PHE A 351 4.47 -7.22 2.79
CA PHE A 351 3.67 -8.30 2.19
C PHE A 351 2.30 -7.80 1.74
N TYR A 352 2.05 -7.81 0.43
CA TYR A 352 0.75 -7.56 -0.17
C TYR A 352 0.06 -8.90 -0.41
N PHE A 353 -1.14 -9.08 0.10
CA PHE A 353 -1.85 -10.36 -0.03
C PHE A 353 -3.36 -10.17 -0.19
N GLU A 354 -3.95 -10.89 -1.14
CA GLU A 354 -5.40 -10.99 -1.23
C GLU A 354 -5.91 -12.25 -0.53
N HIS A 355 -6.71 -12.07 0.50
CA HIS A 355 -7.34 -13.18 1.21
C HIS A 355 -8.83 -13.17 0.90
N HIS A 356 -9.22 -13.92 -0.13
CA HIS A 356 -10.62 -14.08 -0.52
C HIS A 356 -11.39 -14.77 0.61
N VAL A 357 -12.21 -14.01 1.34
CA VAL A 357 -13.02 -14.48 2.49
C VAL A 357 -14.49 -14.17 2.28
N HIS A 358 -15.37 -14.80 3.06
CA HIS A 358 -16.81 -14.50 3.01
C HIS A 358 -17.09 -13.08 3.55
N MET A 359 -17.32 -12.13 2.64
CA MET A 359 -17.59 -10.71 2.90
C MET A 359 -18.54 -10.18 1.82
N ASP A 360 -19.56 -9.41 2.21
CA ASP A 360 -20.69 -9.10 1.32
C ASP A 360 -20.30 -8.23 0.12
N GLU A 361 -19.57 -7.15 0.38
CA GLU A 361 -19.36 -6.03 -0.55
C GLU A 361 -18.52 -6.36 -1.79
N ILE A 362 -17.79 -7.48 -1.77
CA ILE A 362 -16.91 -7.99 -2.83
C ILE A 362 -17.32 -9.41 -3.30
N SER A 363 -18.38 -9.98 -2.72
CA SER A 363 -18.79 -11.37 -2.97
C SER A 363 -19.17 -11.68 -4.43
N SER A 364 -19.64 -10.67 -5.17
CA SER A 364 -19.97 -10.73 -6.60
C SER A 364 -18.74 -10.91 -7.50
N ASP A 365 -17.55 -10.60 -6.99
CA ASP A 365 -16.27 -10.73 -7.69
C ASP A 365 -15.56 -12.01 -7.29
N TRP A 366 -15.30 -12.24 -5.99
CA TRP A 366 -14.63 -13.44 -5.49
C TRP A 366 -15.44 -14.73 -5.70
N ARG A 367 -16.78 -14.68 -5.59
CA ARG A 367 -17.72 -15.78 -5.91
C ARG A 367 -17.41 -17.10 -5.21
N SER A 368 -16.59 -17.95 -5.83
CA SER A 368 -16.25 -19.31 -5.39
C SER A 368 -14.81 -19.46 -4.89
N SER A 369 -13.98 -18.41 -4.95
CA SER A 369 -12.65 -18.41 -4.33
C SER A 369 -12.70 -18.07 -2.83
N MET A 370 -13.80 -17.46 -2.35
CA MET A 370 -13.99 -17.11 -0.94
C MET A 370 -13.85 -18.33 -0.03
N GLN A 371 -12.88 -18.30 0.89
CA GLN A 371 -12.64 -19.33 1.89
C GLN A 371 -12.37 -18.71 3.27
N GLY A 372 -13.20 -19.08 4.26
CA GLY A 372 -13.04 -18.62 5.65
C GLY A 372 -13.67 -17.25 5.91
N THR A 373 -13.42 -16.71 7.11
CA THR A 373 -14.15 -15.55 7.65
C THR A 373 -13.32 -14.27 7.64
N ILE A 374 -13.99 -13.12 7.78
CA ILE A 374 -13.32 -11.81 7.96
C ILE A 374 -12.37 -11.87 9.18
N GLN A 375 -12.77 -12.51 10.27
CA GLN A 375 -11.94 -12.69 11.47
C GLN A 375 -10.68 -13.53 11.19
N ASP A 376 -10.74 -14.56 10.33
CA ASP A 376 -9.57 -15.35 9.95
C ASP A 376 -8.56 -14.51 9.16
N SER A 377 -9.06 -13.61 8.30
CA SER A 377 -8.22 -12.65 7.58
C SER A 377 -7.52 -11.68 8.52
N LEU A 378 -8.28 -10.99 9.37
CA LEU A 378 -7.74 -10.04 10.34
C LEU A 378 -6.69 -10.72 11.26
N ARG A 379 -6.94 -11.95 11.72
CA ARG A 379 -5.98 -12.74 12.51
C ARG A 379 -4.78 -13.26 11.72
N ARG A 380 -4.89 -13.49 10.41
CA ARG A 380 -3.76 -13.85 9.54
C ARG A 380 -2.82 -12.67 9.37
N PHE A 381 -3.37 -11.50 9.06
CA PHE A 381 -2.61 -10.26 8.94
C PHE A 381 -2.05 -9.76 10.28
N GLN A 382 -2.79 -9.88 11.39
CA GLN A 382 -2.27 -9.56 12.72
C GLN A 382 -1.03 -10.42 13.05
N ARG A 383 -1.06 -11.73 12.76
CA ARG A 383 0.09 -12.63 12.94
C ARG A 383 1.30 -12.25 12.09
N LEU A 384 1.08 -11.76 10.87
CA LEU A 384 2.16 -11.23 10.00
C LEU A 384 2.80 -9.97 10.62
N ARG A 385 1.96 -9.00 11.03
CA ARG A 385 2.41 -7.75 11.68
C ARG A 385 3.10 -7.97 13.02
N GLN A 386 2.63 -8.92 13.82
CA GLN A 386 3.29 -9.40 15.05
C GLN A 386 4.69 -9.99 14.83
N ARG A 387 5.03 -10.42 13.60
CA ARG A 387 6.41 -10.84 13.24
C ARG A 387 7.25 -9.70 12.64
N GLY A 388 6.70 -8.50 12.53
CA GLY A 388 7.37 -7.29 12.04
C GLY A 388 7.04 -6.90 10.60
N ILE A 389 6.34 -7.75 9.85
CA ILE A 389 6.00 -7.48 8.44
C ILE A 389 4.94 -6.38 8.34
N ALA A 390 5.16 -5.35 7.54
CA ALA A 390 4.10 -4.47 7.05
C ALA A 390 3.23 -5.25 6.04
N ALA A 391 2.20 -5.93 6.56
CA ALA A 391 1.26 -6.68 5.76
C ALA A 391 0.05 -5.81 5.37
N HIS A 392 -0.23 -5.70 4.08
CA HIS A 392 -1.24 -4.85 3.46
C HIS A 392 -2.26 -5.71 2.69
N PHE A 393 -3.56 -5.39 2.78
CA PHE A 393 -4.57 -6.05 1.95
C PHE A 393 -4.40 -5.68 0.47
N TRP A 394 -4.48 -6.66 -0.43
CA TRP A 394 -4.43 -6.45 -1.88
C TRP A 394 -5.84 -6.19 -2.45
N PRO A 395 -6.01 -5.33 -3.48
CA PRO A 395 -7.33 -4.89 -3.94
C PRO A 395 -7.79 -5.42 -5.32
#